data_AF-A2EVU6-F1
#
_entry.id   AF-A2EVU6-F1
#
_cell.length_a   1.000
_cell.length_b   1.000
_cell.length_c   1.000
_cell.angle_alpha   90.00
_cell.angle_beta   90.00
_cell.angle_gamma   90.00
#
_symmetry.space_group_name_H-M   'P 1'
#
loop_
_entity.id
_entity.type
_entity.pdbx_description
1 polymer ?
#
loop_
_entity_poly.entity_id
_entity_poly.type
_entity_poly.pdbx_seq_one_letter_code
_entity_poly.pdbx_strand_id
1 'polypeptide(L)'
;MNDEYRYFILDYPNLNKINSWRQRNSPTVEEEVANVTKAEGFERYVTDLPMSRWGGLVLNKINNYSLLNGNPGTVWWHYAVAMLCNEEGGYLSKGYPASKDDISKHEFITDRIRLWAKRSEVFPKLVITCLKPNNYYLIHILFSLFIPVCLES
;
A
#
# COMPACT_ATOMS: atom_id res chain seq x y z
N MET A 1 18.57 4.38 17.48
CA MET A 1 18.38 5.81 17.17
C MET A 1 16.90 6.05 17.41
N ASN A 2 16.54 6.65 18.55
CA ASN A 2 15.13 6.90 18.89
C ASN A 2 14.65 8.12 18.10
N ASP A 3 14.22 7.90 16.86
CA ASP A 3 13.44 8.92 16.18
C ASP A 3 12.00 8.86 16.70
N GLU A 4 11.37 10.02 16.87
CA GLU A 4 9.99 10.13 17.43
C GLU A 4 8.92 9.70 16.42
N TYR A 5 9.31 8.91 15.42
CA TYR A 5 8.49 8.57 14.28
C TYR A 5 7.94 7.15 14.39
N ARG A 6 6.72 7.01 13.89
CA ARG A 6 6.04 5.74 13.70
C ARG A 6 6.03 5.40 12.22
N TYR A 7 6.25 4.14 11.94
CA TYR A 7 6.53 3.62 10.61
C TYR A 7 5.41 2.69 10.17
N PHE A 8 4.86 2.94 8.98
CA PHE A 8 3.68 2.24 8.47
C PHE A 8 3.92 1.69 7.07
N ILE A 9 3.39 0.50 6.83
CA ILE A 9 3.21 -0.07 5.48
C ILE A 9 1.74 -0.29 5.27
N LEU A 10 1.24 0.14 4.12
CA LEU A 10 0.01 -0.35 3.56
C LEU A 10 0.32 -1.34 2.44
N ASP A 11 -0.19 -2.55 2.62
CA ASP A 11 -0.17 -3.62 1.62
C ASP A 11 -1.55 -3.70 0.98
N TYR A 12 -1.59 -3.66 -0.35
CA TYR A 12 -2.77 -3.82 -1.19
C TYR A 12 -2.65 -5.17 -1.93
N PRO A 13 -3.07 -6.30 -1.32
CA PRO A 13 -2.70 -7.63 -1.81
C PRO A 13 -3.23 -7.92 -3.21
N ASN A 14 -4.45 -7.47 -3.50
CA ASN A 14 -5.13 -7.72 -4.77
C ASN A 14 -4.57 -6.85 -5.92
N LEU A 15 -3.88 -5.75 -5.59
CA LEU A 15 -3.19 -4.91 -6.55
C LEU A 15 -1.72 -5.31 -6.70
N ASN A 16 -1.19 -6.12 -5.78
CA ASN A 16 0.23 -6.44 -5.64
C ASN A 16 1.09 -5.16 -5.57
N LYS A 17 0.71 -4.26 -4.66
CA LYS A 17 1.32 -2.94 -4.47
C LYS A 17 1.51 -2.66 -2.99
N ILE A 18 2.52 -1.85 -2.67
CA ILE A 18 2.73 -1.33 -1.33
C ILE A 18 2.94 0.18 -1.33
N ASN A 19 2.52 0.82 -0.25
CA ASN A 19 2.88 2.19 0.09
C ASN A 19 3.45 2.21 1.52
N SER A 20 4.54 2.93 1.75
CA SER A 20 5.15 3.06 3.08
C SER A 20 5.51 4.50 3.41
N TRP A 21 5.38 4.84 4.68
CA TRP A 21 5.61 6.19 5.18
C TRP A 21 5.96 6.17 6.66
N ARG A 22 6.32 7.34 7.18
CA ARG A 22 6.35 7.63 8.61
C ARG A 22 5.52 8.86 8.94
N GLN A 23 5.11 8.96 10.20
CA GLN A 23 4.48 10.13 10.82
C GLN A 23 4.77 10.09 12.33
N ARG A 24 4.68 11.22 13.04
CA ARG A 24 5.00 11.29 14.47
C ARG A 24 3.94 10.60 15.33
N ASN A 25 2.68 10.92 15.07
CA ASN A 25 1.58 10.43 15.89
C ASN A 25 0.99 9.13 15.34
N SER A 26 0.37 8.35 16.23
CA SER A 26 -0.42 7.19 15.81
C SER A 26 -1.64 7.67 15.02
N PRO A 27 -2.03 7.00 13.91
CA PRO A 27 -3.24 7.32 13.17
C PRO A 27 -4.52 7.30 14.01
N THR A 28 -4.53 6.57 15.12
CA THR A 28 -5.68 6.49 16.04
C THR A 28 -5.67 7.55 17.14
N VAL A 29 -4.66 8.42 17.17
CA VAL A 29 -4.47 9.45 18.21
C VAL A 29 -4.53 10.85 17.60
N GLU A 30 -3.92 11.04 16.44
CA GLU A 30 -4.00 12.32 15.73
C GLU A 30 -5.38 12.45 15.08
N GLU A 31 -6.14 13.46 15.51
CA GLU A 31 -7.45 13.75 14.97
C GLU A 31 -7.35 14.61 13.71
N GLU A 32 -8.23 14.35 12.76
CA GLU A 32 -8.35 15.15 11.55
C GLU A 32 -8.82 16.57 11.87
N VAL A 33 -8.14 17.57 11.30
CA VAL A 33 -8.48 18.99 11.43
C VAL A 33 -8.75 19.58 10.04
N ALA A 34 -9.80 20.40 9.92
CA ALA A 34 -10.16 21.06 8.67
C ALA A 34 -8.98 21.88 8.11
N ASN A 35 -8.74 21.77 6.79
CA ASN A 35 -7.62 22.40 6.07
C ASN A 35 -6.21 21.92 6.45
N VAL A 36 -6.06 20.98 7.38
CA VAL A 36 -4.78 20.33 7.67
C VAL A 36 -4.68 19.08 6.81
N THR A 37 -3.84 19.13 5.76
CA THR A 37 -3.80 18.10 4.71
C THR A 37 -2.75 17.01 4.92
N LYS A 38 -2.04 17.04 6.05
CA LYS A 38 -0.98 16.09 6.38
C LYS A 38 -0.98 15.78 7.86
N ALA A 39 -0.73 14.53 8.19
CA ALA A 39 -0.41 14.09 9.53
C ALA A 39 0.92 14.72 9.99
N GLU A 40 1.08 14.90 11.29
CA GLU A 40 2.27 15.51 11.85
C GLU A 40 3.54 14.70 11.50
N GLY A 41 4.53 15.37 10.91
CA GLY A 41 5.77 14.73 10.48
C GLY A 41 5.60 13.70 9.36
N PHE A 42 4.51 13.77 8.59
CA PHE A 42 4.31 12.85 7.49
C PHE A 42 5.44 12.89 6.44
N GLU A 43 6.05 11.74 6.18
CA GLU A 43 7.08 11.57 5.16
C GLU A 43 6.92 10.24 4.42
N ARG A 44 6.94 10.30 3.09
CA ARG A 44 6.75 9.14 2.19
C ARG A 44 8.08 8.42 1.94
N TYR A 45 8.02 7.09 1.77
CA TYR A 45 9.17 6.27 1.39
C TYR A 45 8.94 5.52 0.08
N VAL A 46 8.23 4.40 0.12
CA VAL A 46 7.87 3.61 -1.07
C VAL A 46 6.45 4.00 -1.47
N THR A 47 6.23 4.29 -2.75
CA THR A 47 4.91 4.60 -3.28
C THR A 47 4.65 3.89 -4.61
N ASP A 48 4.33 2.60 -4.57
CA ASP A 48 4.00 1.84 -5.79
C ASP A 48 2.65 2.26 -6.38
N LEU A 49 1.80 2.87 -5.55
CA LEU A 49 0.58 3.57 -5.95
C LEU A 49 0.73 5.04 -5.56
N PRO A 50 1.39 5.87 -6.41
CA PRO A 50 1.50 7.30 -6.15
C PRO A 50 0.09 7.90 -6.06
N MET A 51 -0.11 8.71 -5.04
CA MET A 51 -1.40 9.32 -4.72
C MET A 51 -1.25 10.84 -4.67
N SER A 52 -2.13 11.53 -5.38
CA SER A 52 -2.28 12.96 -5.14
C SER A 52 -2.81 13.17 -3.72
N ARG A 53 -2.30 14.20 -3.03
CA ARG A 53 -2.78 14.64 -1.71
C ARG A 53 -2.65 13.62 -0.56
N TRP A 54 -1.92 12.53 -0.75
CA TRP A 54 -1.65 11.60 0.35
C TRP A 54 -0.89 12.29 1.48
N GLY A 55 -1.51 12.36 2.65
CA GLY A 55 -1.02 13.13 3.80
C GLY A 55 -0.62 12.28 5.00
N GLY A 56 -0.66 10.95 4.90
CA GLY A 56 -0.59 10.06 6.07
C GLY A 56 -1.98 9.72 6.59
N LEU A 57 -2.06 8.87 7.62
CA LEU A 57 -3.34 8.46 8.20
C LEU A 57 -3.60 9.21 9.51
N VAL A 58 -4.80 9.75 9.65
CA VAL A 58 -5.30 10.36 10.90
C VAL A 58 -6.69 9.81 11.23
N LEU A 59 -7.12 9.96 12.47
CA LEU A 59 -8.46 9.58 12.92
C LEU A 59 -9.46 10.53 12.28
N ASN A 60 -10.34 10.00 11.44
CA ASN A 60 -11.32 10.78 10.69
C ASN A 60 -12.32 11.44 11.65
N LYS A 61 -12.54 12.74 11.46
CA LYS A 61 -13.46 13.55 12.28
C LYS A 61 -14.32 14.48 11.46
N ILE A 62 -13.94 14.75 10.21
CA ILE A 62 -14.66 15.69 9.35
C ILE A 62 -15.89 15.03 8.71
N ASN A 63 -15.80 13.73 8.43
CA ASN A 63 -16.89 12.93 7.91
C ASN A 63 -16.95 11.58 8.65
N ASN A 64 -18.03 10.82 8.44
CA ASN A 64 -18.27 9.58 9.17
C ASN A 64 -18.15 8.34 8.28
N TYR A 65 -17.33 8.37 7.22
CA TYR A 65 -17.36 7.32 6.19
C TYR A 65 -16.18 6.34 6.29
N SER A 66 -15.15 6.67 7.06
CA SER A 66 -14.04 5.78 7.39
C SER A 66 -13.51 6.04 8.79
N LEU A 67 -12.82 5.07 9.39
CA LEU A 67 -12.15 5.27 10.67
C LEU A 67 -10.89 6.13 10.49
N LEU A 68 -10.06 5.83 9.50
CA LEU A 68 -8.80 6.54 9.25
C LEU A 68 -8.80 7.18 7.85
N ASN A 69 -8.56 8.48 7.80
CA ASN A 69 -8.48 9.24 6.55
C ASN A 69 -7.02 9.40 6.10
N GLY A 70 -6.75 9.05 4.85
CA GLY A 70 -5.46 9.17 4.18
C GLY A 70 -5.22 10.48 3.42
N ASN A 71 -6.27 11.28 3.27
CA ASN A 71 -6.26 12.62 2.68
C ASN A 71 -6.90 13.60 3.69
N PRO A 72 -6.18 13.90 4.81
CA PRO A 72 -6.72 14.67 5.92
C PRO A 72 -7.23 16.06 5.49
N GLY A 73 -8.18 16.61 6.24
CA GLY A 73 -8.62 18.00 6.06
C GLY A 73 -9.45 18.23 4.80
N THR A 74 -9.88 17.18 4.11
CA THR A 74 -10.66 17.24 2.89
C THR A 74 -11.83 16.24 2.90
N VAL A 75 -12.92 16.59 2.21
CA VAL A 75 -14.14 15.76 2.15
C VAL A 75 -13.97 14.57 1.19
N TRP A 76 -13.07 14.67 0.20
CA TRP A 76 -12.89 13.65 -0.83
C TRP A 76 -11.76 12.69 -0.45
N TRP A 77 -12.05 11.40 -0.27
CA TRP A 77 -11.00 10.39 -0.07
C TRP A 77 -10.41 9.95 -1.39
N HIS A 78 -9.09 10.03 -1.48
CA HIS A 78 -8.31 9.31 -2.47
C HIS A 78 -7.66 8.06 -1.83
N TYR A 79 -7.82 7.91 -0.51
CA TYR A 79 -7.23 6.87 0.31
C TYR A 79 -7.89 6.87 1.70
N ALA A 80 -8.36 5.71 2.16
CA ALA A 80 -8.92 5.52 3.50
C ALA A 80 -8.71 4.09 4.01
N VAL A 81 -8.74 3.90 5.33
CA VAL A 81 -8.68 2.58 5.97
C VAL A 81 -9.89 2.39 6.88
N ALA A 82 -10.46 1.19 6.84
CA ALA A 82 -11.65 0.81 7.61
C ALA A 82 -12.83 1.76 7.34
N MET A 83 -13.27 1.79 6.08
CA MET A 83 -14.57 2.34 5.69
C MET A 83 -15.71 1.78 6.54
N LEU A 84 -16.66 2.67 6.86
CA LEU A 84 -17.83 2.40 7.67
C LEU A 84 -19.05 2.11 6.77
N CYS A 85 -20.02 1.36 7.28
CA CYS A 85 -21.18 0.88 6.50
C CYS A 85 -22.16 1.98 6.07
N ASN A 86 -22.00 3.19 6.58
CA ASN A 86 -22.80 4.37 6.25
C ASN A 86 -22.19 5.20 5.12
N GLU A 87 -21.16 4.70 4.44
CA GLU A 87 -20.64 5.35 3.24
C GLU A 87 -21.70 5.39 2.15
N GLU A 88 -21.85 6.53 1.47
CA GLU A 88 -22.78 6.66 0.35
C GLU A 88 -22.04 6.43 -1.00
N GLY A 89 -22.63 5.65 -1.90
CA GLY A 89 -22.19 5.58 -3.29
C GLY A 89 -21.21 4.45 -3.65
N GLY A 90 -20.28 4.73 -4.55
CA GLY A 90 -19.53 3.72 -5.30
C GLY A 90 -18.60 2.84 -4.46
N TYR A 91 -18.08 3.32 -3.34
CA TYR A 91 -17.08 2.59 -2.56
C TYR A 91 -17.66 1.42 -1.76
N LEU A 92 -18.93 1.47 -1.34
CA LEU A 92 -19.58 0.30 -0.72
C LEU A 92 -19.63 -0.92 -1.66
N SER A 93 -19.79 -0.68 -2.96
CA SER A 93 -19.87 -1.75 -3.97
C SER A 93 -18.52 -2.13 -4.57
N LYS A 94 -17.58 -1.18 -4.65
CA LYS A 94 -16.28 -1.37 -5.31
C LYS A 94 -15.14 -1.69 -4.35
N GLY A 95 -15.26 -1.32 -3.07
CA GLY A 95 -14.23 -1.47 -2.04
C GLY A 95 -13.59 -0.14 -1.61
N TYR A 96 -12.47 -0.26 -0.90
CA TYR A 96 -11.68 0.85 -0.36
C TYR A 96 -10.92 1.61 -1.46
N PRO A 97 -10.97 2.95 -1.48
CA PRO A 97 -10.08 3.74 -2.33
C PRO A 97 -8.62 3.50 -1.92
N ALA A 98 -7.82 3.01 -2.85
CA ALA A 98 -6.40 2.72 -2.66
C ALA A 98 -5.50 3.84 -3.17
N SER A 99 -5.88 4.46 -4.29
CA SER A 99 -5.21 5.64 -4.86
C SER A 99 -6.09 6.30 -5.91
N LYS A 100 -5.90 7.60 -6.12
CA LYS A 100 -6.44 8.33 -7.27
C LYS A 100 -5.35 9.22 -7.87
N ASP A 101 -5.17 9.11 -9.17
CA ASP A 101 -4.35 10.03 -9.96
C ASP A 101 -5.22 11.19 -10.43
N ASP A 102 -4.93 12.40 -9.92
CA ASP A 102 -5.68 13.60 -10.26
C ASP A 102 -5.51 14.04 -11.73
N ILE A 103 -4.42 13.65 -12.39
CA ILE A 103 -4.13 13.99 -13.79
C ILE A 103 -4.88 13.04 -14.72
N SER A 104 -4.65 11.74 -14.60
CA SER A 104 -5.30 10.74 -15.46
C SER A 104 -6.74 10.42 -15.05
N LYS A 105 -7.17 10.89 -13.88
CA LYS A 105 -8.44 10.53 -13.23
C LYS A 105 -8.59 9.02 -12.99
N HIS A 106 -7.49 8.27 -13.08
CA HIS A 106 -7.51 6.85 -12.82
C HIS A 106 -7.58 6.60 -11.32
N GLU A 107 -8.46 5.68 -10.92
CA GLU A 107 -8.72 5.35 -9.53
C GLU A 107 -8.48 3.86 -9.31
N PHE A 108 -7.69 3.55 -8.28
CA PHE A 108 -7.45 2.21 -7.80
C PHE A 108 -8.34 1.96 -6.59
N ILE A 109 -9.15 0.91 -6.67
CA ILE A 109 -10.02 0.46 -5.59
C ILE A 109 -9.65 -0.98 -5.27
N THR A 110 -9.68 -1.34 -3.99
CA THR A 110 -9.45 -2.71 -3.51
C THR A 110 -10.46 -3.05 -2.42
N ASP A 111 -10.92 -4.28 -2.37
CA ASP A 111 -11.74 -4.82 -1.27
C ASP A 111 -10.88 -5.25 -0.06
N ARG A 112 -9.55 -5.27 -0.22
CA ARG A 112 -8.62 -5.72 0.83
C ARG A 112 -7.42 -4.80 1.00
N ILE A 113 -7.17 -4.44 2.25
CA ILE A 113 -6.03 -3.64 2.70
C ILE A 113 -5.44 -4.31 3.95
N ARG A 114 -4.12 -4.24 4.11
CA ARG A 114 -3.44 -4.57 5.37
C ARG A 114 -2.59 -3.40 5.84
N LEU A 115 -2.86 -2.91 7.05
CA LEU A 115 -2.06 -1.89 7.71
C LEU A 115 -1.08 -2.55 8.68
N TRP A 116 0.20 -2.34 8.43
CA TRP A 116 1.28 -2.78 9.28
C TRP A 116 1.89 -1.57 9.98
N ALA A 117 2.03 -1.64 11.30
CA ALA A 117 2.73 -0.63 12.08
C ALA A 117 3.96 -1.27 12.72
N LYS A 118 5.11 -0.61 12.61
CA LYS A 118 6.33 -1.09 13.24
C LYS A 118 6.31 -0.81 14.74
N ARG A 119 6.59 -1.83 15.55
CA ARG A 119 6.58 -1.74 17.02
C ARG A 119 7.83 -1.08 17.62
N SER A 120 9.01 -1.16 16.96
CA SER A 120 10.25 -0.48 17.37
C SER A 120 11.37 -0.58 16.32
N GLU A 121 12.02 0.57 16.04
CA GLU A 121 13.29 0.85 15.32
C GLU A 121 13.48 0.47 13.83
N VAL A 122 13.29 1.46 12.95
CA VAL A 122 13.83 1.63 11.57
C VAL A 122 13.31 0.66 10.50
N PHE A 123 12.54 1.09 9.49
CA PHE A 123 12.43 0.26 8.28
C PHE A 123 13.85 0.06 7.73
N PRO A 124 14.42 -1.17 7.73
CA PRO A 124 15.61 -1.39 6.91
C PRO A 124 15.22 -1.01 5.48
N LYS A 125 16.17 -0.44 4.72
CA LYS A 125 15.99 -0.18 3.29
C LYS A 125 15.26 -1.37 2.67
N LEU A 126 14.00 -1.19 2.29
CA LEU A 126 13.25 -2.17 1.52
C LEU A 126 13.95 -2.21 0.17
N VAL A 127 14.90 -3.13 0.02
CA VAL A 127 15.46 -3.46 -1.27
C VAL A 127 14.35 -4.23 -1.99
N ILE A 128 13.52 -3.49 -2.72
CA ILE A 128 12.54 -4.09 -3.62
C ILE A 128 13.31 -4.63 -4.82
N THR A 129 13.82 -5.86 -4.71
CA THR A 129 14.10 -6.64 -5.92
C THR A 129 12.78 -7.15 -6.44
N CYS A 130 12.18 -6.41 -7.37
CA CYS A 130 11.20 -6.99 -8.29
C CYS A 130 11.93 -8.09 -9.07
N LEU A 131 11.91 -9.33 -8.57
CA LEU A 131 12.26 -10.48 -9.38
C LEU A 131 11.24 -10.50 -10.52
N LYS A 132 11.68 -10.08 -11.70
CA LYS A 132 10.97 -10.40 -12.94
C LYS A 132 10.71 -11.92 -12.92
N PRO A 133 9.51 -12.39 -13.27
CA PRO A 133 9.34 -13.81 -13.56
C PRO A 133 10.24 -14.12 -14.75
N ASN A 134 11.41 -14.71 -14.47
CA ASN A 134 12.23 -15.27 -15.53
C ASN A 134 11.47 -16.48 -16.07
N ASN A 135 11.00 -16.32 -17.30
CA ASN A 135 10.62 -17.39 -18.22
C ASN A 135 11.67 -18.51 -18.18
N TYR A 136 11.44 -19.54 -17.38
CA TYR A 136 12.08 -20.85 -17.53
C TYR A 136 11.01 -21.88 -17.89
N TYR A 137 10.22 -21.56 -18.91
CA TYR A 137 9.52 -22.53 -19.75
C TYR A 137 10.14 -22.47 -21.15
N LEU A 138 11.40 -22.86 -21.28
CA LEU A 138 12.06 -23.21 -22.52
C LEU A 138 13.48 -23.66 -22.15
N ILE A 139 13.95 -24.75 -22.76
CA ILE A 139 15.22 -25.45 -22.49
C ILE A 139 15.12 -26.56 -21.41
N HIS A 140 14.27 -27.55 -21.68
CA HIS A 140 14.65 -28.96 -21.46
C HIS A 140 14.26 -29.87 -22.65
N ILE A 141 13.98 -29.27 -23.80
CA ILE A 141 13.99 -29.99 -25.08
C ILE A 141 15.42 -29.95 -25.60
N LEU A 142 15.96 -31.14 -25.88
CA LEU A 142 17.30 -31.44 -26.45
C LEU A 142 18.43 -31.46 -25.41
N PHE A 143 18.60 -32.58 -24.71
CA PHE A 143 19.86 -33.33 -24.66
C PHE A 143 19.69 -34.56 -23.74
N SER A 144 18.99 -35.58 -24.24
CA SER A 144 19.08 -36.95 -23.73
C SER A 144 18.91 -37.96 -24.87
N LEU A 145 19.58 -37.68 -26.00
CA LEU A 145 19.89 -38.67 -27.04
C LEU A 145 21.42 -38.84 -27.10
N PHE A 146 22.00 -39.38 -26.03
CA PHE A 146 23.29 -40.06 -26.08
C PHE A 146 23.30 -41.12 -24.98
N ILE A 147 22.74 -42.29 -25.31
CA ILE A 147 23.05 -43.55 -24.63
C ILE A 147 24.22 -44.18 -25.39
N PRO A 148 25.41 -44.36 -24.79
CA PRO A 148 26.35 -45.37 -25.24
C PRO A 148 26.21 -46.63 -24.37
N VAL A 149 25.82 -47.71 -25.05
CA VAL A 149 26.32 -49.09 -24.97
C VAL A 149 26.95 -49.58 -23.66
N CYS A 150 26.42 -50.68 -23.12
CA CYS A 150 27.25 -51.75 -22.54
C CYS A 150 26.79 -53.11 -23.07
N LEU A 151 27.73 -53.80 -23.70
CA LEU A 151 27.71 -55.19 -24.13
C LEU A 151 28.12 -56.08 -22.94
N GLU A 152 27.31 -57.07 -22.58
CA GLU A 152 27.67 -58.36 -21.98
C GLU A 152 26.54 -59.30 -22.45
N SER A 153 26.71 -60.45 -23.10
CA SER A 153 27.82 -61.41 -23.27
C SER A 153 27.69 -62.10 -24.62
#